data_AF-A0ABD5VW56-F1
#
_entry.id   AF-A0ABD5VW56-F1
#
_cell.length_a   1.000
_cell.length_b   1.000
_cell.length_c   1.000
_cell.angle_alpha   90.00
_cell.angle_beta   90.00
_cell.angle_gamma   90.00
#
_symmetry.space_group_name_H-M   'P 1'
#
loop_
_entity.id
_entity.type
_entity.pdbx_description
1 polymer ?
#
loop_
_entity_poly.entity_id
_entity_poly.type
_entity_poly.pdbx_seq_one_letter_code
_entity_poly.pdbx_strand_id
1 'polypeptide(L)'
;MDPTVRCSTCNREWQLTYELEELHAGNRALEQFALDHHRHTGHYPDDVSPWTADCQACPAEELYLEQRPAKRFGRTHARHTDHEVVVMGPDDQRVVIQGFEATRTEP
;
A
#
# COMPACT_ATOMS: atom_id res chain seq x y z
N MET A 1 16.22 -18.48 8.30
CA MET A 1 16.35 -17.43 9.32
C MET A 1 15.15 -16.55 9.07
N ASP A 2 14.20 -16.59 9.98
CA ASP A 2 12.88 -16.06 9.70
C ASP A 2 12.88 -14.55 9.99
N PRO A 3 12.23 -13.75 9.13
CA PRO A 3 12.18 -12.32 9.31
C PRO A 3 11.45 -12.00 10.61
N THR A 4 11.99 -11.02 11.33
CA THR A 4 11.46 -10.55 12.60
C THR A 4 10.94 -9.14 12.43
N VAL A 5 9.74 -8.89 12.95
CA VAL A 5 9.06 -7.59 12.90
C VAL A 5 8.93 -7.06 14.32
N ARG A 6 9.30 -5.80 14.52
CA ARG A 6 9.20 -5.11 15.81
C ARG A 6 8.19 -3.98 15.72
N CYS A 7 7.49 -3.73 16.81
CA CYS A 7 6.62 -2.57 16.95
C CYS A 7 6.86 -1.93 18.32
N SER A 8 7.51 -0.77 18.32
CA SER A 8 7.81 0.01 19.51
C SER A 8 6.53 0.54 20.19
N THR A 9 5.51 0.92 19.41
CA THR A 9 4.20 1.35 19.94
C THR A 9 3.49 0.25 20.72
N CYS A 10 3.55 -0.99 20.23
CA CYS A 10 2.99 -2.16 20.93
C CYS A 10 3.95 -2.75 21.99
N ASN A 11 5.22 -2.32 22.00
CA ASN A 11 6.31 -2.89 22.78
C ASN A 11 6.43 -4.42 22.60
N ARG A 12 6.41 -4.88 21.34
CA ARG A 12 6.43 -6.31 20.99
C ARG A 12 7.26 -6.58 19.74
N GLU A 13 7.65 -7.84 19.60
CA GLU A 13 8.39 -8.37 18.47
C GLU A 13 7.81 -9.74 18.09
N TRP A 14 7.75 -10.03 16.79
CA TRP A 14 7.20 -11.25 16.22
C TRP A 14 8.15 -11.84 15.19
N GLN A 15 8.34 -13.16 15.24
CA GLN A 15 8.93 -13.91 14.13
C GLN A 15 7.81 -14.27 13.16
N LEU A 16 8.04 -14.03 11.86
CA LEU A 16 7.03 -14.27 10.83
C LEU A 16 6.93 -15.74 10.37
N THR A 17 7.30 -16.69 11.24
CA THR A 17 7.27 -18.11 10.94
C THR A 17 5.84 -18.56 10.62
N TYR A 18 4.84 -18.06 11.35
CA TYR A 18 3.43 -18.35 11.08
C TYR A 18 2.98 -17.87 9.69
N GLU A 19 3.29 -16.63 9.33
CA GLU A 19 2.94 -16.05 8.03
C GLU A 19 3.65 -16.80 6.88
N LEU A 20 4.89 -17.21 7.09
CA LEU A 20 5.68 -17.93 6.10
C LEU A 20 5.23 -19.38 5.91
N GLU A 21 5.05 -20.11 7.00
CA GLU A 21 4.85 -21.56 6.97
C GLU A 21 3.36 -21.94 6.96
N GLU A 22 2.53 -21.27 7.77
CA GLU A 22 1.11 -21.62 7.85
C GLU A 22 0.27 -20.87 6.81
N LEU A 23 0.51 -19.57 6.63
CA LEU A 23 -0.21 -18.78 5.62
C LEU A 23 0.41 -18.85 4.22
N HIS A 24 1.58 -19.49 4.09
CA HIS A 24 2.31 -19.64 2.82
C HIS A 24 2.53 -18.30 2.09
N ALA A 25 2.67 -17.21 2.85
CA ALA A 25 2.77 -15.86 2.29
C ALA A 25 4.08 -15.64 1.51
N GLY A 26 5.10 -16.47 1.79
CA GLY A 26 6.42 -16.40 1.16
C GLY A 26 7.01 -14.99 1.29
N ASN A 27 7.48 -14.43 0.18
CA ASN A 27 8.09 -13.10 0.16
C ASN A 27 7.14 -11.95 0.56
N ARG A 28 5.84 -12.21 0.71
CA ARG A 28 4.83 -11.22 1.13
C ARG A 28 4.43 -11.32 2.61
N ALA A 29 5.09 -12.17 3.40
CA ALA A 29 4.80 -12.33 4.83
C ALA A 29 4.84 -10.98 5.58
N LEU A 30 5.87 -10.16 5.32
CA LEU A 30 6.00 -8.83 5.92
C LEU A 30 4.85 -7.89 5.51
N GLU A 31 4.48 -7.89 4.22
CA GLU A 31 3.38 -7.07 3.71
C GLU A 31 2.05 -7.46 4.35
N GLN A 32 1.76 -8.75 4.41
CA GLN A 32 0.53 -9.23 5.03
C GLN A 32 0.48 -8.90 6.53
N PHE A 33 1.57 -9.16 7.26
CA PHE A 33 1.65 -8.83 8.69
C PHE A 33 1.46 -7.33 8.93
N ALA A 34 2.18 -6.48 8.20
CA ALA A 34 2.14 -5.04 8.41
C ALA A 34 0.76 -4.44 8.13
N LEU A 35 0.11 -4.87 7.04
CA LEU A 35 -1.24 -4.41 6.69
C LEU A 35 -2.28 -4.91 7.70
N ASP A 36 -2.17 -6.15 8.16
CA ASP A 36 -3.07 -6.70 9.16
C ASP A 36 -2.90 -6.03 10.52
N HIS A 37 -1.65 -5.85 10.96
CA HIS A 37 -1.30 -5.13 12.18
C HIS A 37 -1.85 -3.70 12.16
N HIS A 38 -1.71 -2.98 11.03
CA HIS A 38 -2.29 -1.65 10.87
C HIS A 38 -3.82 -1.65 10.96
N ARG A 39 -4.50 -2.62 10.32
CA ARG A 39 -5.98 -2.71 10.41
C ARG A 39 -6.48 -2.94 11.83
N HIS A 40 -5.74 -3.71 12.64
CA HIS A 40 -6.13 -4.02 14.01
C HIS A 40 -5.70 -2.98 15.04
N THR A 41 -4.59 -2.27 14.80
CA THR A 41 -3.96 -1.40 15.79
C THR A 41 -3.90 0.08 15.41
N GLY A 42 -4.21 0.42 14.16
CA GLY A 42 -4.19 1.79 13.64
C GLY A 42 -2.79 2.37 13.41
N HIS A 43 -1.73 1.57 13.48
CA HIS A 43 -0.36 1.99 13.21
C HIS A 43 0.45 0.88 12.53
N TYR A 44 1.52 1.23 11.83
CA TYR A 44 2.43 0.25 11.23
C TYR A 44 3.51 -0.20 12.22
N PRO A 45 4.09 -1.40 12.02
CA PRO A 45 5.31 -1.81 12.72
C PRO A 45 6.48 -0.85 12.46
N ASP A 46 7.53 -0.96 13.28
CA ASP A 46 8.75 -0.16 13.12
C ASP A 46 9.34 -0.36 11.71
N ASP A 47 9.91 0.71 11.16
CA ASP A 47 10.55 0.75 9.83
C ASP A 47 9.62 0.40 8.65
N VAL A 48 8.32 0.25 8.88
CA VAL A 48 7.33 0.09 7.82
C VAL A 48 6.63 1.42 7.56
N SER A 49 6.86 1.97 6.37
CA SER A 49 6.13 3.12 5.85
C SER A 49 5.42 2.72 4.56
N PRO A 50 4.08 2.81 4.50
CA PRO A 50 3.34 2.34 3.33
C PRO A 50 3.42 3.35 2.19
N TRP A 51 3.18 2.81 1.01
CA TRP A 51 2.68 3.52 -0.15
C TRP A 51 1.16 3.59 -0.11
N THR A 52 0.62 4.76 -0.36
CA THR A 52 -0.81 5.03 -0.33
C THR A 52 -1.27 5.40 -1.73
N ALA A 53 -2.30 4.76 -2.24
CA ALA A 53 -2.98 5.13 -3.48
C ALA A 53 -4.36 5.67 -3.14
N ASP A 54 -4.48 6.99 -3.26
CA ASP A 54 -5.65 7.74 -2.83
C ASP A 54 -6.36 8.36 -4.04
N CYS A 55 -7.65 8.06 -4.16
CA CYS A 55 -8.55 8.60 -5.16
C CYS A 55 -9.58 9.46 -4.45
N GLN A 56 -9.47 10.78 -4.59
CA GLN A 56 -10.36 11.74 -3.91
C GLN A 56 -11.85 11.61 -4.32
N ALA A 57 -12.13 10.91 -5.42
CA ALA A 57 -13.49 10.62 -5.88
C ALA A 57 -14.07 9.30 -5.32
N CYS A 58 -13.24 8.45 -4.71
CA CYS A 58 -13.65 7.18 -4.15
C CYS A 58 -13.49 7.17 -2.62
N PRO A 59 -14.36 6.45 -1.90
CA PRO A 59 -14.30 6.41 -0.43
C PRO A 59 -13.15 5.53 0.10
N ALA A 60 -12.47 4.77 -0.76
CA ALA A 60 -11.45 3.79 -0.36
C ALA A 60 -10.06 4.26 -0.78
N GLU A 61 -9.15 4.24 0.19
CA GLU A 61 -7.72 4.39 0.03
C GLU A 61 -7.07 3.00 0.07
N GLU A 62 -6.12 2.74 -0.83
CA GLU A 62 -5.42 1.46 -0.90
C GLU A 62 -3.96 1.60 -0.43
N LEU A 63 -3.53 0.68 0.42
CA LEU A 63 -2.21 0.69 1.06
C LEU A 63 -1.33 -0.46 0.54
N TYR A 64 -0.06 -0.17 0.29
CA TYR A 64 0.93 -1.09 -0.26
C TYR A 64 2.27 -0.93 0.45
N LEU A 65 3.11 -1.97 0.53
CA LEU A 65 4.48 -1.80 1.04
C LEU A 65 5.50 -1.41 -0.02
N GLU A 66 5.10 -1.40 -1.29
CA GLU A 66 5.99 -1.07 -2.40
C GLU A 66 5.35 -0.07 -3.37
N GLN A 67 6.19 0.79 -3.96
CA GLN A 67 5.75 1.79 -4.93
C GLN A 67 5.09 1.17 -6.16
N ARG A 68 5.67 0.10 -6.68
CA ARG A 68 5.26 -0.52 -7.94
C ARG A 68 3.81 -1.01 -7.91
N PRO A 69 3.36 -1.81 -6.92
CA PRO A 69 1.96 -2.21 -6.82
C PRO A 69 1.01 -1.02 -6.60
N ALA A 70 1.38 -0.01 -5.80
CA ALA A 70 0.58 1.21 -5.64
C ALA A 70 0.35 1.94 -6.97
N LYS A 71 1.42 2.15 -7.75
CA LYS A 71 1.33 2.76 -9.09
C LYS A 71 0.52 1.90 -10.07
N ARG A 72 0.66 0.57 -9.99
CA ARG A 72 -0.11 -0.35 -10.84
C ARG A 72 -1.59 -0.23 -10.55
N PHE A 73 -1.99 -0.23 -9.27
CA PHE A 73 -3.37 0.01 -8.88
C PHE A 73 -3.88 1.35 -9.40
N GLY A 74 -3.15 2.45 -9.14
CA GLY A 74 -3.59 3.77 -9.58
C GLY A 74 -3.81 3.86 -11.10
N ARG A 75 -2.92 3.26 -11.90
CA ARG A 75 -3.10 3.18 -13.37
C ARG A 75 -4.33 2.38 -13.78
N THR A 76 -4.56 1.22 -13.16
CA THR A 76 -5.73 0.38 -13.45
C THR A 76 -7.02 1.09 -13.03
N HIS A 77 -7.03 1.72 -11.86
CA HIS A 77 -8.17 2.44 -11.33
C HIS A 77 -8.53 3.65 -12.20
N ALA A 78 -7.55 4.52 -12.51
CA ALA A 78 -7.76 5.70 -13.34
C ALA A 78 -8.27 5.32 -14.74
N ARG A 79 -7.79 4.22 -15.32
CA ARG A 79 -8.29 3.71 -16.60
C ARG A 79 -9.76 3.27 -16.56
N HIS A 80 -10.23 2.74 -15.44
CA HIS A 80 -11.61 2.21 -15.33
C HIS A 80 -12.62 3.27 -14.88
N THR A 81 -12.17 4.25 -14.12
CA THR A 81 -13.04 5.22 -13.45
C THR A 81 -12.92 6.62 -14.02
N ASP A 82 -11.87 6.88 -14.80
CA ASP A 82 -11.47 8.22 -15.24
C ASP A 82 -11.09 9.16 -14.09
N HIS A 83 -10.88 8.62 -12.89
CA HIS A 83 -10.49 9.41 -11.73
C HIS A 83 -8.97 9.60 -11.67
N GLU A 84 -8.54 10.76 -11.20
CA GLU A 84 -7.16 10.99 -10.80
C GLU A 84 -6.84 10.20 -9.52
N VAL A 85 -5.69 9.54 -9.48
CA VAL A 85 -5.18 8.82 -8.30
C VAL A 85 -3.84 9.41 -7.89
N VAL A 86 -3.72 9.82 -6.63
CA VAL A 86 -2.48 10.28 -6.03
C VAL A 86 -1.81 9.13 -5.31
N VAL A 87 -0.60 8.77 -5.74
CA VAL A 87 0.24 7.79 -5.08
C VAL A 87 1.25 8.52 -4.21
N MET A 88 1.14 8.36 -2.90
CA MET A 88 2.04 8.89 -1.89
C MET A 88 2.94 7.78 -1.36
N GLY A 89 4.23 8.05 -1.19
CA GLY A 89 5.18 7.12 -0.61
C GLY A 89 5.77 7.65 0.71
N PRO A 90 6.64 6.83 1.32
CA PRO A 90 7.55 7.30 2.36
C PRO A 90 8.34 8.51 1.85
N ASP A 91 8.63 9.46 2.73
CA ASP A 91 9.37 10.70 2.42
C ASP A 91 8.66 11.68 1.47
N ASP A 92 7.33 11.77 1.56
CA ASP A 92 6.48 12.68 0.75
C ASP A 92 6.62 12.48 -0.77
N GLN A 93 7.10 11.31 -1.21
CA GLN A 93 7.20 11.02 -2.63
C GLN A 93 5.80 10.92 -3.25
N ARG A 94 5.45 11.92 -4.05
CA ARG A 94 4.15 12.02 -4.71
C ARG A 94 4.22 11.70 -6.19
N VAL A 95 3.29 10.88 -6.67
CA VAL A 95 3.08 10.61 -8.09
C VAL A 95 1.59 10.72 -8.40
N VAL A 96 1.23 11.61 -9.31
CA VAL A 96 -0.15 11.77 -9.78
C VAL A 96 -0.35 10.91 -11.02
N ILE A 97 -1.39 10.09 -11.01
CA ILE A 97 -1.80 9.24 -12.12
C ILE A 97 -3.13 9.78 -12.63
N GLN A 98 -3.11 10.33 -13.83
CA GLN A 98 -4.29 10.92 -14.45
C GLN A 98 -5.30 9.86 -14.88
N GLY A 99 -6.59 10.21 -14.78
CA GLY A 99 -7.66 9.63 -15.57
C GLY A 99 -7.40 9.85 -17.05
N PHE A 100 -8.18 9.21 -17.93
CA PHE A 100 -8.07 9.48 -19.35
C PHE A 100 -8.40 10.96 -19.60
N GLU A 101 -7.38 11.80 -19.83
CA GLU A 101 -7.60 13.10 -20.44
C GLU A 101 -8.19 12.83 -21.83
N ALA A 102 -9.52 12.92 -21.94
CA ALA A 102 -10.16 12.98 -23.23
C ALA A 102 -9.55 14.17 -23.95
N THR A 103 -8.70 13.90 -24.95
CA THR A 103 -8.30 14.90 -25.94
C THR A 103 -9.59 15.52 -26.48
N ARG A 104 -9.94 16.72 -25.99
CA ARG A 104 -10.92 17.60 -26.63
C ARG A 104 -10.33 17.96 -27.99
N THR A 105 -10.68 17.20 -29.01
CA THR A 105 -10.63 17.71 -30.38
C THR A 105 -11.81 18.65 -30.53
N GLU A 106 -11.57 19.95 -30.37
CA GLU A 106 -12.55 21.00 -30.71
C GLU A 106 -12.70 21.10 -32.25
N PRO A 107 -13.89 21.47 -32.75
CA PRO A 107 -14.33 21.24 -34.14
C PRO A 107 -13.66 22.13 -35.20
#